data_AF-A0A1B6KM85-F1
#
_entry.id   AF-A0A1B6KM85-F1
#
_cell.length_a   1.000
_cell.length_b   1.000
_cell.length_c   1.000
_cell.angle_alpha   90.00
_cell.angle_beta   90.00
_cell.angle_gamma   90.00
#
_symmetry.space_group_name_H-M   'P 1'
#
loop_
_entity.id
_entity.type
_entity.pdbx_description
1 polymer ?
#
loop_
_entity_poly.entity_id
_entity_poly.type
_entity_poly.pdbx_seq_one_letter_code
_entity_poly.pdbx_strand_id
1 'polypeptide(L)'
;MWNKNIKKVTFEANSMLCKEGWLKGVCSVKPVEGSNHVVCVTVAGPQAQCVECLSDKEIICDVSNFLKTLYCRKDIPEPVKIKRSGWSCDPCFYGAYTYMGPGVFSKDFYNLASPLPEQTELCDPVLLFAGEATCPVHFGTIRGARASGIREAERLLQLVQLQQEKQLCPQLMECSI
;
A
#
# COMPACT_ATOMS: atom_id res chain seq x y z
N MET A 1 0.72 -14.53 -29.72
CA MET A 1 -0.17 -13.35 -29.62
C MET A 1 -1.18 -13.62 -28.52
N TRP A 2 -1.04 -12.96 -27.37
CA TRP A 2 -1.99 -13.09 -26.27
C TRP A 2 -3.27 -12.31 -26.60
N ASN A 3 -4.40 -13.02 -26.67
CA ASN A 3 -5.69 -12.46 -27.08
C ASN A 3 -6.28 -11.59 -25.96
N LYS A 4 -6.84 -10.42 -26.31
CA LYS A 4 -7.31 -9.34 -25.42
C LYS A 4 -8.62 -9.63 -24.67
N ASN A 5 -9.05 -10.89 -24.59
CA ASN A 5 -10.34 -11.26 -23.99
C ASN A 5 -10.17 -11.90 -22.59
N ILE A 6 -9.61 -11.14 -21.65
CA ILE A 6 -9.60 -11.54 -20.23
C ILE A 6 -10.98 -11.24 -19.65
N LYS A 7 -11.80 -12.28 -19.45
CA LYS A 7 -13.06 -12.17 -18.71
C LYS A 7 -12.75 -11.86 -17.25
N LYS A 8 -13.31 -10.78 -16.72
CA LYS A 8 -13.23 -10.40 -15.30
C LYS A 8 -14.10 -11.39 -14.52
N VAL A 9 -13.47 -12.29 -13.75
CA VAL A 9 -14.16 -13.22 -12.87
C VAL A 9 -14.13 -12.63 -11.46
N THR A 10 -15.29 -12.47 -10.84
CA THR A 10 -15.44 -12.01 -9.44
C THR A 10 -16.22 -13.07 -8.67
N PHE A 11 -15.72 -13.44 -7.48
CA PHE A 11 -16.39 -14.34 -6.54
C PHE A 11 -16.62 -13.63 -5.22
N GLU A 12 -17.77 -13.87 -4.61
CA GLU A 12 -18.15 -13.32 -3.29
C GLU A 12 -17.44 -14.08 -2.16
N ALA A 13 -16.99 -13.30 -1.17
CA ALA A 13 -16.23 -13.78 -0.04
C ALA A 13 -17.18 -14.28 1.06
N ASN A 14 -17.06 -15.57 1.42
CA ASN A 14 -17.52 -16.06 2.71
C ASN A 14 -16.39 -16.77 3.44
N SER A 15 -16.40 -16.57 4.75
CA SER A 15 -15.34 -16.86 5.72
C SER A 15 -15.13 -18.36 5.96
N MET A 16 -13.90 -18.84 5.78
CA MET A 16 -13.21 -19.85 6.62
C MET A 16 -11.75 -19.93 6.19
N LEU A 17 -10.83 -19.64 7.12
CA LEU A 17 -9.40 -19.56 6.88
C LEU A 17 -8.82 -20.92 6.40
N CYS A 18 -8.13 -20.87 5.26
CA CYS A 18 -7.22 -21.87 4.69
C CYS A 18 -7.74 -23.20 4.11
N LYS A 19 -9.04 -23.44 3.93
CA LYS A 19 -9.52 -24.59 3.12
C LYS A 19 -10.56 -24.29 2.05
N GLU A 20 -10.77 -23.01 1.75
CA GLU A 20 -11.30 -22.59 0.46
C GLU A 20 -10.18 -21.89 -0.32
N GLY A 21 -9.77 -22.48 -1.45
CA GLY A 21 -8.47 -22.23 -2.09
C GLY A 21 -8.13 -20.75 -2.31
N TRP A 22 -6.86 -20.40 -2.05
CA TRP A 22 -6.30 -19.05 -2.23
C TRP A 22 -6.52 -18.48 -3.64
N LEU A 23 -6.70 -19.35 -4.64
CA LEU A 23 -7.06 -19.00 -6.02
C LEU A 23 -8.33 -18.13 -6.12
N LYS A 24 -9.25 -18.19 -5.15
CA LYS A 24 -10.42 -17.30 -5.09
C LYS A 24 -10.04 -15.81 -4.99
N GLY A 25 -8.85 -15.51 -4.46
CA GLY A 25 -8.32 -14.15 -4.36
C GLY A 25 -7.59 -13.65 -5.60
N VAL A 26 -7.47 -14.45 -6.67
CA VAL A 26 -6.78 -14.03 -7.90
C VAL A 26 -7.60 -12.96 -8.61
N CYS A 27 -7.09 -11.72 -8.61
CA CYS A 27 -7.75 -10.57 -9.23
C CYS A 27 -7.32 -10.34 -10.67
N SER A 28 -6.08 -10.72 -11.02
CA SER A 28 -5.59 -10.56 -12.38
C SER A 28 -4.46 -11.52 -12.72
N VAL A 29 -4.42 -11.90 -14.00
CA VAL A 29 -3.32 -12.65 -14.63
C VAL A 29 -2.94 -11.88 -15.88
N LYS A 30 -1.70 -11.39 -15.95
CA LYS A 30 -1.24 -10.53 -17.05
C LYS A 30 0.18 -10.90 -17.47
N PRO A 31 0.51 -10.91 -18.77
CA PRO A 31 1.91 -10.96 -19.18
C PRO A 31 2.66 -9.74 -18.65
N VAL A 32 3.93 -9.92 -18.28
CA VAL A 32 4.80 -8.81 -17.87
C VAL A 32 5.30 -8.11 -19.13
N GLU A 33 5.18 -6.78 -19.15
CA GLU A 33 5.65 -5.97 -20.27
C GLU A 33 7.15 -6.17 -20.51
N GLY A 34 7.54 -6.30 -21.79
CA GLY A 34 8.91 -6.61 -22.18
C GLY A 34 9.31 -8.09 -22.07
N SER A 35 8.42 -8.99 -21.63
CA SER A 35 8.70 -10.43 -21.58
C SER A 35 7.60 -11.28 -22.21
N ASN A 36 8.00 -12.27 -23.02
CA ASN A 36 7.09 -13.26 -23.59
C ASN A 36 6.90 -14.51 -22.71
N HIS A 37 7.66 -14.61 -21.61
CA HIS A 37 7.77 -15.82 -20.78
C HIS A 37 7.43 -15.60 -19.31
N VAL A 38 7.01 -14.38 -18.94
CA VAL A 38 6.70 -14.04 -17.56
C VAL A 38 5.26 -13.56 -17.47
N VAL A 39 4.52 -14.13 -16.51
CA VAL A 39 3.16 -13.76 -16.18
C VAL A 39 3.14 -13.28 -14.73
N CYS A 40 2.46 -12.18 -14.49
CA CYS A 40 2.17 -11.65 -13.17
C CYS A 40 0.76 -12.07 -12.76
N VAL A 41 0.64 -12.62 -11.56
CA VAL A 41 -0.63 -12.99 -10.92
C VAL A 41 -0.80 -12.10 -9.70
N THR A 42 -1.90 -11.35 -9.64
CA THR A 42 -2.23 -10.51 -8.48
C THR A 42 -3.27 -11.21 -7.63
N VAL A 43 -2.98 -11.35 -6.33
CA VAL A 43 -3.89 -11.91 -5.33
C VAL A 43 -4.24 -10.80 -4.33
N ALA A 44 -5.52 -10.68 -3.98
CA ALA A 44 -6.00 -9.72 -2.98
C ALA A 44 -6.88 -10.39 -1.92
N GLY A 45 -7.21 -9.62 -0.89
CA GLY A 45 -8.03 -10.09 0.23
C GLY A 45 -7.27 -11.03 1.17
N PRO A 46 -7.99 -11.75 2.06
CA PRO A 46 -7.38 -12.68 3.02
C PRO A 46 -6.54 -13.77 2.34
N GLN A 47 -6.86 -14.13 1.10
CA GLN A 47 -6.13 -15.10 0.31
C GLN A 47 -4.69 -14.67 -0.02
N ALA A 48 -4.42 -13.35 -0.07
CA ALA A 48 -3.06 -12.84 -0.26
C ALA A 48 -2.15 -13.22 0.92
N GLN A 49 -2.67 -13.24 2.14
CA GLN A 49 -1.93 -13.71 3.31
C GLN A 49 -1.77 -15.24 3.28
N CYS A 50 -2.81 -15.97 2.87
CA CYS A 50 -2.73 -17.43 2.75
C CYS A 50 -1.63 -17.88 1.78
N VAL A 51 -1.51 -17.24 0.60
CA VAL A 51 -0.50 -17.61 -0.41
C VAL A 51 0.93 -17.30 0.04
N GLU A 52 1.13 -16.34 0.95
CA GLU A 52 2.44 -16.08 1.56
C GLU A 52 2.93 -17.26 2.43
N CYS A 53 2.00 -18.05 2.99
CA CYS A 53 2.32 -19.23 3.81
C CYS A 53 2.52 -20.54 3.02
N LEU A 54 2.23 -20.57 1.71
CA LEU A 54 2.34 -21.78 0.90
C LEU A 54 3.76 -22.00 0.39
N SER A 55 4.10 -23.25 0.10
CA SER A 55 5.35 -23.59 -0.58
C SER A 55 5.29 -23.24 -2.07
N ASP A 56 6.45 -22.95 -2.67
CA ASP A 56 6.53 -22.66 -4.10
C ASP A 56 5.99 -23.83 -4.95
N LYS A 57 6.15 -25.08 -4.50
CA LYS A 57 5.64 -26.27 -5.21
C LYS A 57 4.12 -26.30 -5.27
N GLU A 58 3.44 -25.99 -4.16
CA GLU A 58 1.97 -25.92 -4.10
C GLU A 58 1.46 -24.82 -5.02
N ILE A 59 2.08 -23.63 -4.97
CA ILE A 59 1.71 -22.51 -5.83
C ILE A 59 1.92 -22.84 -7.32
N ILE A 60 3.05 -23.46 -7.69
CA ILE A 60 3.32 -23.88 -9.08
C ILE A 60 2.22 -24.83 -9.58
N CYS A 61 1.87 -25.83 -8.79
CA CYS A 61 0.83 -26.80 -9.13
C CYS A 61 -0.54 -26.10 -9.31
N ASP A 62 -0.94 -25.30 -8.31
CA ASP A 62 -2.22 -24.61 -8.29
C ASP A 62 -2.35 -23.61 -9.45
N VAL A 63 -1.33 -22.77 -9.66
CA VAL A 63 -1.31 -21.78 -10.76
C VAL A 63 -1.33 -22.49 -12.11
N SER A 64 -0.56 -23.57 -12.29
CA SER A 64 -0.54 -24.31 -13.55
C SER A 64 -1.91 -24.88 -13.88
N ASN A 65 -2.57 -25.52 -12.91
CA ASN A 65 -3.92 -26.06 -13.07
C ASN A 65 -4.95 -24.96 -13.29
N PHE A 66 -4.84 -23.85 -12.57
CA PHE A 66 -5.69 -22.68 -12.72
C PHE A 66 -5.58 -22.09 -14.14
N LEU A 67 -4.37 -21.87 -14.65
CA LEU A 67 -4.17 -21.33 -16.00
C LEU A 67 -4.65 -22.29 -17.09
N LYS A 68 -4.36 -23.59 -16.95
CA LYS A 68 -4.86 -24.63 -17.87
C LYS A 68 -6.39 -24.63 -17.96
N THR A 69 -7.05 -24.48 -16.82
CA THR A 69 -8.51 -24.40 -16.72
C THR A 69 -9.05 -23.08 -17.29
N LEU A 70 -8.45 -21.95 -16.90
CA LEU A 70 -8.88 -20.61 -17.31
C LEU A 70 -8.84 -20.42 -18.83
N TYR A 71 -7.81 -20.96 -19.49
CA TYR A 71 -7.63 -20.86 -20.94
C TYR A 71 -8.12 -22.09 -21.71
N CYS A 72 -8.71 -23.09 -21.03
CA CYS A 72 -9.11 -24.37 -21.62
C CYS A 72 -7.99 -25.04 -22.44
N ARG A 73 -6.75 -24.95 -21.97
CA ARG A 73 -5.54 -25.41 -22.67
C ARG A 73 -4.68 -26.30 -21.77
N LYS A 74 -4.46 -27.54 -22.19
CA LYS A 74 -3.68 -28.52 -21.42
C LYS A 74 -2.16 -28.40 -21.66
N ASP A 75 -1.77 -27.72 -22.72
CA ASP A 75 -0.38 -27.59 -23.19
C ASP A 75 0.36 -26.40 -22.56
N ILE A 76 -0.24 -25.70 -21.60
CA ILE A 76 0.43 -24.63 -20.85
C ILE A 76 1.53 -25.29 -19.98
N PRO A 77 2.81 -24.93 -20.18
CA PRO A 77 3.90 -25.49 -19.39
C PRO A 77 3.84 -24.99 -17.95
N GLU A 78 4.41 -25.78 -17.03
CA GLU A 78 4.53 -25.36 -15.63
C GLU A 78 5.58 -24.24 -15.49
N PRO A 79 5.35 -23.24 -14.62
CA PRO A 79 6.34 -22.23 -14.31
C PRO A 79 7.64 -22.84 -13.78
N VAL A 80 8.76 -22.50 -14.42
CA VAL A 80 10.09 -22.96 -13.99
C VAL A 80 10.54 -22.28 -12.69
N LYS A 81 10.09 -21.03 -12.47
CA LYS A 81 10.46 -20.23 -11.31
C LYS A 81 9.30 -19.34 -10.90
N ILE A 82 9.14 -19.17 -9.59
CA ILE A 82 8.25 -18.19 -8.99
C ILE A 82 9.07 -17.12 -8.29
N LYS A 83 8.61 -15.88 -8.40
CA LYS A 83 9.02 -14.77 -7.53
C LYS A 83 7.76 -14.18 -6.93
N ARG A 84 7.67 -14.16 -5.61
CA ARG A 84 6.50 -13.69 -4.87
C ARG A 84 6.88 -12.61 -3.86
N SER A 85 5.94 -11.72 -3.59
CA SER A 85 6.03 -10.76 -2.49
C SER A 85 5.58 -11.43 -1.18
N GLY A 86 6.10 -10.95 -0.06
CA GLY A 86 5.69 -11.30 1.29
C GLY A 86 5.30 -10.07 2.09
N TRP A 87 4.44 -9.21 1.53
CA TRP A 87 4.19 -7.87 2.08
C TRP A 87 3.56 -7.94 3.47
N SER A 88 2.70 -8.93 3.73
CA SER A 88 2.01 -9.05 5.01
C SER A 88 2.91 -9.62 6.11
N CYS A 89 3.84 -10.50 5.73
CA CYS A 89 4.80 -11.11 6.66
C CYS A 89 6.09 -10.30 6.85
N ASP A 90 6.34 -9.27 6.04
CA ASP A 90 7.54 -8.44 6.15
C ASP A 90 7.42 -7.46 7.34
N PRO A 91 8.32 -7.52 8.35
CA PRO A 91 8.28 -6.64 9.52
C PRO A 91 8.42 -5.15 9.23
N CYS A 92 8.88 -4.77 8.04
CA CYS A 92 9.01 -3.37 7.64
C CYS A 92 7.72 -2.81 7.01
N PHE A 93 6.78 -3.67 6.57
CA PHE A 93 5.60 -3.25 5.81
C PHE A 93 4.28 -3.69 6.44
N TYR A 94 4.19 -4.93 6.95
CA TYR A 94 2.96 -5.53 7.51
C TYR A 94 1.71 -5.45 6.60
N GLY A 95 1.91 -5.24 5.31
CA GLY A 95 0.84 -4.97 4.34
C GLY A 95 1.38 -4.37 3.05
N ALA A 96 0.56 -4.37 2.00
CA ALA A 96 0.96 -3.83 0.70
C ALA A 96 0.76 -2.31 0.62
N TYR A 97 -0.45 -1.84 0.95
CA TYR A 97 -0.82 -0.43 0.92
C TYR A 97 -2.14 -0.21 1.69
N THR A 98 -2.39 1.04 2.02
CA THR A 98 -3.56 1.50 2.78
C THR A 98 -4.81 1.44 1.91
N TYR A 99 -5.92 1.00 2.48
CA TYR A 99 -7.24 1.07 1.84
C TYR A 99 -8.30 1.52 2.86
N MET A 100 -9.39 2.11 2.38
CA MET A 100 -10.52 2.50 3.21
C MET A 100 -11.46 1.29 3.40
N GLY A 101 -11.27 0.57 4.50
CA GLY A 101 -12.11 -0.56 4.88
C GLY A 101 -13.45 -0.14 5.50
N PRO A 102 -14.36 -1.10 5.77
CA PRO A 102 -15.61 -0.83 6.47
C PRO A 102 -15.36 -0.16 7.83
N GLY A 103 -16.04 0.95 8.09
CA GLY A 103 -15.91 1.70 9.34
C GLY A 103 -14.74 2.69 9.39
N VAL A 104 -13.91 2.76 8.34
CA VAL A 104 -12.89 3.81 8.20
C VAL A 104 -13.48 5.00 7.44
N PHE A 105 -13.25 6.20 7.94
CA PHE A 105 -13.71 7.44 7.35
C PHE A 105 -12.54 8.32 6.94
N SER A 106 -12.78 9.30 6.06
CA SER A 106 -11.74 10.27 5.66
C SER A 106 -11.09 10.96 6.86
N LYS A 107 -11.85 11.16 7.96
CA LYS A 107 -11.34 11.73 9.22
C LYS A 107 -10.16 10.93 9.80
N ASP A 108 -10.14 9.61 9.65
CA ASP A 108 -9.06 8.78 10.21
C ASP A 108 -7.72 9.06 9.53
N PHE A 109 -7.74 9.32 8.22
CA PHE A 109 -6.56 9.75 7.48
C PHE A 109 -6.07 11.15 7.91
N TYR A 110 -6.99 12.06 8.24
CA TYR A 110 -6.63 13.36 8.81
C TYR A 110 -6.04 13.20 10.21
N ASN A 111 -6.61 12.35 11.06
CA ASN A 111 -6.07 12.06 12.38
C ASN A 111 -4.64 11.48 12.30
N LEU A 112 -4.38 10.57 11.35
CA LEU A 112 -3.03 10.05 11.08
C LEU A 112 -2.06 11.11 10.56
N ALA A 113 -2.56 12.15 9.92
CA ALA A 113 -1.77 13.28 9.42
C ALA A 113 -1.53 14.38 10.46
N SER A 114 -2.26 14.33 11.59
CA SER A 114 -2.15 15.34 12.63
C SER A 114 -0.82 15.22 13.35
N PRO A 115 -0.10 16.34 13.56
CA PRO A 115 1.16 16.33 14.27
C PRO A 115 0.93 16.12 15.79
N LEU A 116 1.98 15.73 16.51
CA LEU A 116 1.94 15.51 17.97
C LEU A 116 3.05 16.30 18.70
N PRO A 117 2.72 17.06 19.76
CA PRO A 117 1.36 17.49 20.11
C PRO A 117 0.75 18.32 18.96
N GLU A 118 -0.57 18.50 18.99
CA GLU A 118 -1.23 19.38 18.04
C GLU A 118 -0.67 20.80 18.18
N GLN A 119 -0.42 21.47 17.05
CA GLN A 119 0.16 22.79 17.05
C GLN A 119 -0.78 23.78 17.73
N THR A 120 -0.28 24.46 18.75
CA THR A 120 -0.98 25.56 19.44
C THR A 120 -0.02 26.74 19.58
N GLU A 121 -0.55 27.91 19.93
CA GLU A 121 0.28 29.11 20.20
C GLU A 121 1.35 28.87 21.29
N LEU A 122 1.09 27.92 22.19
CA LEU A 122 1.91 27.61 23.35
C LEU A 122 2.83 26.41 23.14
N CYS A 123 2.59 25.59 22.10
CA CYS A 123 3.29 24.33 21.92
C CYS A 123 3.46 24.00 20.43
N ASP A 124 4.72 23.96 20.00
CA ASP A 124 5.10 23.51 18.67
C ASP A 124 5.04 21.97 18.61
N PRO A 125 4.63 21.41 17.46
CA PRO A 125 4.64 19.96 17.28
C PRO A 125 6.06 19.41 17.27
N VAL A 126 6.25 18.24 17.88
CA VAL A 126 7.56 17.56 17.98
C VAL A 126 7.63 16.39 17.01
N LEU A 127 6.49 15.78 16.70
CA LEU A 127 6.37 14.62 15.83
C LEU A 127 5.40 14.91 14.71
N LEU A 128 5.84 14.59 13.49
CA LEU A 128 5.11 14.82 12.26
C LEU A 128 4.98 13.49 11.51
N PHE A 129 3.87 13.31 10.83
CA PHE A 129 3.55 12.07 10.13
C PHE A 129 3.39 12.31 8.63
N ALA A 130 4.22 11.62 7.85
CA ALA A 130 4.12 11.55 6.41
C ALA A 130 3.99 10.09 5.96
N GLY A 131 3.60 9.89 4.71
CA GLY A 131 3.37 8.58 4.13
C GLY A 131 1.99 8.47 3.49
N GLU A 132 1.80 7.44 2.67
CA GLU A 132 0.56 7.29 1.89
C GLU A 132 -0.71 7.23 2.76
N ALA A 133 -0.65 6.64 3.95
CA ALA A 133 -1.75 6.55 4.90
C ALA A 133 -2.16 7.91 5.50
N THR A 134 -1.35 8.96 5.31
CA THR A 134 -1.60 10.30 5.86
C THR A 134 -2.17 11.26 4.81
N CYS A 135 -2.48 10.77 3.60
CA CYS A 135 -3.02 11.57 2.50
C CYS A 135 -4.46 11.16 2.17
N PRO A 136 -5.50 11.84 2.69
CA PRO A 136 -6.90 11.45 2.52
C PRO A 136 -7.36 11.35 1.06
N VAL A 137 -6.76 12.12 0.15
CA VAL A 137 -7.15 12.18 -1.28
C VAL A 137 -6.43 11.14 -2.13
N HIS A 138 -5.22 10.71 -1.73
CA HIS A 138 -4.34 9.86 -2.52
C HIS A 138 -3.72 8.73 -1.70
N PHE A 139 -4.46 8.20 -0.72
CA PHE A 139 -4.01 7.05 0.08
C PHE A 139 -3.76 5.82 -0.78
N GLY A 140 -2.87 4.93 -0.33
CA GLY A 140 -2.51 3.74 -1.08
C GLY A 140 -1.70 4.00 -2.35
N THR A 141 -1.11 5.21 -2.50
CA THR A 141 -0.36 5.59 -3.71
C THR A 141 0.96 6.28 -3.41
N ILE A 142 1.91 6.12 -4.35
CA ILE A 142 3.19 6.84 -4.37
C ILE A 142 2.97 8.37 -4.40
N ARG A 143 1.94 8.84 -5.13
CA ARG A 143 1.61 10.26 -5.20
C ARG A 143 1.19 10.81 -3.83
N GLY A 144 0.40 10.05 -3.07
CA GLY A 144 0.02 10.41 -1.70
C GLY A 144 1.21 10.42 -0.73
N ALA A 145 2.10 9.44 -0.84
CA ALA A 145 3.35 9.42 -0.07
C ALA A 145 4.23 10.65 -0.37
N ARG A 146 4.40 11.00 -1.65
CA ARG A 146 5.15 12.19 -2.05
C ARG A 146 4.49 13.48 -1.56
N ALA A 147 3.17 13.62 -1.73
CA ALA A 147 2.44 14.82 -1.35
C ALA A 147 2.47 15.06 0.17
N SER A 148 2.28 14.01 0.97
CA SER A 148 2.38 14.11 2.44
C SER A 148 3.80 14.44 2.90
N GLY A 149 4.84 13.90 2.25
CA GLY A 149 6.23 14.26 2.55
C GLY A 149 6.51 15.75 2.33
N ILE A 150 6.04 16.32 1.22
CA ILE A 150 6.16 17.76 0.95
C ILE A 150 5.39 18.56 2.00
N ARG A 151 4.15 18.15 2.33
CA ARG A 151 3.32 18.80 3.37
C ARG A 151 4.05 18.92 4.71
N GLU A 152 4.66 17.84 5.20
CA GLU A 152 5.36 17.87 6.49
C GLU A 152 6.68 18.65 6.41
N ALA A 153 7.37 18.63 5.26
CA ALA A 153 8.56 19.45 5.05
C ALA A 153 8.24 20.96 5.06
N GLU A 154 7.16 21.37 4.40
CA GLU A 154 6.68 22.76 4.41
C GLU A 154 6.25 23.19 5.82
N ARG A 155 5.56 22.30 6.56
CA ARG A 155 5.19 22.53 7.96
C ARG A 155 6.43 22.75 8.85
N LEU A 156 7.47 21.93 8.68
CA LEU A 156 8.74 22.11 9.40
C LEU A 156 9.39 23.45 9.09
N LEU A 157 9.45 23.84 7.81
CA LEU A 157 10.03 25.13 7.41
C LEU A 157 9.31 26.30 8.07
N GLN A 158 7.97 26.28 8.11
CA GLN A 158 7.17 27.32 8.76
C GLN A 158 7.45 27.39 10.26
N LEU A 159 7.53 26.25 10.94
CA LEU A 159 7.83 26.20 12.38
C LEU A 159 9.21 26.80 12.69
N VAL A 160 10.22 26.45 11.89
CA VAL A 160 11.58 26.98 12.06
C VAL A 160 11.61 28.50 11.82
N GLN A 161 10.89 29.00 10.81
CA GLN A 161 10.79 30.44 10.54
C GLN A 161 10.12 31.19 11.69
N LEU A 162 8.98 30.69 12.19
CA LEU A 162 8.29 31.29 13.34
C LEU A 162 9.15 31.29 14.59
N GLN A 163 9.94 30.25 14.82
CA GLN A 163 10.90 30.19 15.92
C GLN A 163 12.00 31.25 15.78
N GLN A 164 12.54 31.45 14.57
CA GLN A 164 13.52 32.50 14.29
C GLN A 164 12.95 33.91 14.54
N GLU A 165 11.73 34.17 14.10
CA GLU A 165 11.03 35.45 14.34
C GLU A 165 10.78 35.70 15.83
N LYS A 166 10.30 34.69 16.56
CA LYS A 166 10.12 34.74 18.02
C LYS A 166 11.44 34.99 18.75
N GLN A 167 12.57 34.53 18.21
CA GLN A 167 13.90 34.73 18.80
C GLN A 167 14.48 36.12 18.48
N LEU A 168 14.07 36.76 17.37
CA LEU A 168 14.45 38.13 17.03
C LEU A 168 13.67 39.21 17.83
N CYS A 169 12.39 38.99 18.10
CA CYS A 169 11.53 39.92 18.84
C CYS A 169 12.02 40.35 20.24
N PRO A 170 12.60 39.49 21.11
CA PRO A 170 13.10 39.93 22.41
C PRO A 170 14.27 40.93 22.32
N GLN A 171 15.01 40.99 21.20
CA GLN A 171 16.14 41.92 21.03
C GLN A 171 15.70 43.35 20.67
N LEU A 172 14.44 43.57 20.28
CA LEU A 172 13.93 44.90 19.90
C LEU A 172 13.30 45.66 21.08
N MET A 173 13.01 45.01 22.21
CA MET A 173 12.51 45.69 23.42
C MET A 173 13.62 46.23 24.34
N GLU A 174 14.89 45.87 24.13
CA GLU A 174 16.02 46.44 24.90
C GLU A 174 16.54 47.78 24.34
N CYS A 175 16.10 48.21 23.15
CA CYS A 175 16.54 49.47 22.52
C CYS A 175 15.61 50.68 22.78
N SER A 176 14.70 50.59 23.76
CA SER A 176 13.78 51.68 24.13
C SER A 176 13.94 52.04 25.61
N ILE A 177 15.10 52.57 25.99
CA ILE A 177 15.33 53.32 27.25
C ILE A 177 16.05 54.62 26.89
#